data_AF-A0AB33T133-F1
#
_entry.id   AF-A0AB33T133-F1
#
_cell.length_a   1.000
_cell.length_b   1.000
_cell.length_c   1.000
_cell.angle_alpha   90.00
_cell.angle_beta   90.00
_cell.angle_gamma   90.00
#
_symmetry.space_group_name_H-M   'P 1'
#
loop_
_entity.id
_entity.type
_entity.pdbx_description
1 polymer ?
#
loop_
_entity_poly.entity_id
_entity_poly.type
_entity_poly.pdbx_seq_one_letter_code
_entity_poly.pdbx_strand_id
1 'polypeptide(L)'
;MSVSRIGESTLADVDAFCAEMDARSVPVSLLVAPRMRDDYRLDRDPRTVDWLTGRRAAGDALVLHGYDEAATKRRRGEFAMLRAHEANLRLMAADRVLEHLGLRTRLFAAPGWLVSPGVRTALPANGFRLLADLHGITDLVRLTTVRARVLGIGEGFLAEPWWCRMVVMSAERIARRGGVVRIAVAARHLRKSGPLQAMLDAVDLAMLQGCTPMVYRWRADAAVLDAA
;
A
#
# COMPACT_ATOMS: atom_id res chain seq x y z
N MET A 1 6.72 -1.88 5.11
CA MET A 1 5.72 -0.90 5.61
C MET A 1 4.98 -0.29 4.43
N SER A 2 3.71 0.10 4.56
CA SER A 2 2.95 0.78 3.48
C SER A 2 2.26 2.05 3.97
N VAL A 3 2.20 3.08 3.13
CA VAL A 3 1.49 4.34 3.44
C VAL A 3 0.53 4.68 2.30
N SER A 4 -0.72 5.00 2.62
CA SER A 4 -1.76 5.38 1.66
C SER A 4 -2.31 6.76 1.91
N ARG A 5 -3.21 7.22 1.03
CA ARG A 5 -3.89 8.53 1.13
C ARG A 5 -2.87 9.69 1.15
N ILE A 6 -1.85 9.57 0.30
CA ILE A 6 -0.76 10.53 0.12
C ILE A 6 -1.23 11.62 -0.85
N GLY A 7 -1.14 12.88 -0.42
CA GLY A 7 -1.38 14.05 -1.27
C GLY A 7 -0.93 15.32 -0.56
N GLU A 8 -1.10 16.47 -1.21
CA GLU A 8 -0.63 17.78 -0.73
C GLU A 8 -0.83 18.01 0.79
N SER A 9 -2.03 17.74 1.30
CA SER A 9 -2.39 18.01 2.71
C SER A 9 -1.76 17.05 3.72
N THR A 10 -1.27 15.89 3.28
CA THR A 10 -0.65 14.86 4.13
C THR A 10 0.84 14.69 3.86
N LEU A 11 1.37 15.30 2.81
CA LEU A 11 2.74 15.09 2.33
C LEU A 11 3.80 15.31 3.42
N ALA A 12 3.67 16.38 4.21
CA ALA A 12 4.61 16.66 5.30
C ALA A 12 4.62 15.58 6.39
N ASP A 13 3.45 15.05 6.75
CA ASP A 13 3.33 13.97 7.74
C ASP A 13 3.95 12.67 7.20
N VAL A 14 3.77 12.41 5.90
CA VAL A 14 4.32 11.22 5.23
C VAL A 14 5.83 11.32 5.08
N ASP A 15 6.35 12.49 4.71
CA ASP A 15 7.78 12.74 4.56
C ASP A 15 8.53 12.55 5.88
N ALA A 16 8.01 13.15 6.97
CA ALA A 16 8.55 12.95 8.31
C ALA A 16 8.53 11.48 8.73
N PHE A 17 7.44 10.77 8.45
CA PHE A 17 7.36 9.33 8.72
C PHE A 17 8.35 8.52 7.88
N CYS A 18 8.57 8.89 6.61
CA CYS A 18 9.55 8.23 5.76
C CYS A 18 10.97 8.45 6.26
N ALA A 19 11.31 9.63 6.78
CA ALA A 19 12.60 9.89 7.42
C ALA A 19 12.85 8.97 8.64
N GLU A 20 11.81 8.72 9.46
CA GLU A 20 11.88 7.75 10.55
C GLU A 20 12.13 6.31 10.06
N MET A 21 11.56 5.95 8.90
CA MET A 21 11.80 4.64 8.27
C MET A 21 13.20 4.55 7.65
N ASP A 22 13.69 5.62 7.03
CA ASP A 22 15.03 5.70 6.46
C ASP A 22 16.09 5.56 7.57
N ALA A 23 15.89 6.21 8.72
CA ALA A 23 16.74 6.05 9.90
C ALA A 23 16.82 4.60 10.40
N ARG A 24 15.78 3.79 10.12
CA ARG A 24 15.70 2.36 10.44
C ARG A 24 16.11 1.46 9.27
N SER A 25 16.53 2.03 8.13
CA SER A 25 16.78 1.30 6.87
C SER A 25 15.59 0.45 6.41
N VAL A 26 14.36 0.94 6.65
CA VAL A 26 13.11 0.28 6.26
C VAL A 26 12.53 0.97 5.03
N PRO A 27 12.55 0.35 3.85
CA PRO A 27 11.94 0.95 2.67
C PRO A 27 10.41 0.88 2.75
N VAL A 28 9.76 1.84 2.09
CA VAL A 28 8.31 2.06 2.17
C VAL A 28 7.63 1.72 0.84
N SER A 29 6.46 1.09 0.92
CA SER A 29 5.55 0.94 -0.22
C SER A 29 4.50 2.04 -0.19
N LEU A 30 4.61 3.00 -1.10
CA LEU A 30 3.74 4.15 -1.23
C LEU A 30 2.54 3.78 -2.10
N LEU A 31 1.36 3.78 -1.48
CA LEU A 31 0.09 3.40 -2.08
C LEU A 31 -0.54 4.65 -2.73
N VAL A 32 -0.33 4.77 -4.04
CA VAL A 32 -0.64 5.98 -4.82
C VAL A 32 -2.01 5.85 -5.46
N ALA A 33 -2.90 6.81 -5.17
CA ALA A 33 -4.20 6.95 -5.80
C ALA A 33 -4.19 8.20 -6.72
N PRO A 34 -4.46 8.06 -8.03
CA PRO A 34 -4.49 9.21 -8.95
C PRO A 34 -5.54 10.25 -8.58
N ARG A 35 -6.68 9.82 -8.02
CA ARG A 35 -7.72 10.69 -7.47
C ARG A 35 -8.11 10.23 -6.08
N MET A 36 -8.45 11.18 -5.23
CA MET A 36 -8.93 10.94 -3.87
C MET A 36 -10.16 11.80 -3.58
N ARG A 37 -10.59 11.83 -2.31
CA ARG A 37 -11.70 12.68 -1.87
C ARG A 37 -11.37 14.17 -2.04
N ASP A 38 -12.40 14.99 -1.89
CA ASP A 38 -12.30 16.45 -1.91
C ASP A 38 -11.74 17.00 -3.24
N ASP A 39 -12.08 16.31 -4.34
CA ASP A 39 -11.62 16.59 -5.72
C ASP A 39 -10.09 16.63 -5.89
N TYR A 40 -9.36 15.97 -4.98
CA TYR A 40 -7.91 15.83 -5.12
C TYR A 40 -7.55 15.05 -6.38
N ARG A 41 -6.58 15.58 -7.13
CA ARG A 41 -6.00 14.92 -8.30
C ARG A 41 -4.49 15.05 -8.29
N LEU A 42 -3.81 13.91 -8.42
CA LEU A 42 -2.34 13.86 -8.40
C LEU A 42 -1.72 14.59 -9.61
N ASP A 43 -2.41 14.64 -10.75
CA ASP A 43 -1.98 15.37 -11.95
C ASP A 43 -1.99 16.90 -11.78
N ARG A 44 -2.56 17.41 -10.67
CA ARG A 44 -2.56 18.82 -10.29
C ARG A 44 -1.69 19.12 -9.06
N ASP A 45 -0.97 18.12 -8.55
CA ASP A 45 -0.08 18.23 -7.39
C ASP A 45 1.36 17.86 -7.77
N PRO A 46 2.08 18.76 -8.48
CA PRO A 46 3.44 18.50 -8.93
C PRO A 46 4.39 18.24 -7.76
N ARG A 47 4.16 18.86 -6.60
CA ARG A 47 4.98 18.67 -5.40
C ARG A 47 4.94 17.22 -4.91
N THR A 48 3.76 16.63 -4.81
CA THR A 48 3.63 15.22 -4.44
C THR A 48 4.20 14.29 -5.53
N VAL A 49 4.04 14.63 -6.81
CA VAL A 49 4.62 13.85 -7.92
C VAL A 49 6.15 13.83 -7.87
N ASP A 50 6.78 14.98 -7.68
CA ASP A 50 8.24 15.09 -7.56
C ASP A 50 8.75 14.33 -6.33
N TRP A 51 8.05 14.45 -5.21
CA TRP A 51 8.37 13.69 -4.00
C TRP A 51 8.27 12.17 -4.21
N LEU A 52 7.19 11.68 -4.83
CA LEU A 52 7.03 10.25 -5.17
C LEU A 52 8.12 9.76 -6.11
N THR A 53 8.52 10.59 -7.07
CA THR A 53 9.62 10.30 -8.00
C THR A 53 10.95 10.14 -7.25
N GLY A 54 11.26 11.07 -6.34
CA GLY A 54 12.43 11.01 -5.49
C GLY A 54 12.45 9.77 -4.58
N ARG A 55 11.34 9.46 -3.92
CA ARG A 55 11.20 8.24 -3.09
C ARG A 55 11.43 6.97 -3.92
N ARG A 56 10.86 6.88 -5.13
CA ARG A 56 11.08 5.73 -6.02
C ARG A 56 12.56 5.59 -6.40
N ALA A 57 13.23 6.70 -6.71
CA ALA A 57 14.66 6.69 -7.02
C ALA A 57 15.52 6.24 -5.83
N ALA A 58 15.09 6.53 -4.60
CA ALA A 58 15.73 6.07 -3.37
C ALA A 58 15.43 4.61 -3.00
N GLY A 59 14.55 3.91 -3.74
CA GLY A 59 14.29 2.48 -3.58
C GLY A 59 12.92 2.11 -3.00
N ASP A 60 12.08 3.10 -2.69
CA ASP A 60 10.68 2.85 -2.31
C ASP A 60 9.87 2.30 -3.49
N ALA A 61 8.82 1.55 -3.16
CA ALA A 61 7.89 1.05 -4.18
C ALA A 61 6.70 1.98 -4.34
N LEU A 62 6.36 2.30 -5.59
CA LEU A 62 5.07 2.88 -5.93
C LEU A 62 4.09 1.76 -6.28
N VAL A 63 2.94 1.76 -5.63
CA VAL A 63 1.90 0.74 -5.82
C VAL A 63 0.60 1.44 -6.12
N LEU A 64 -0.07 1.05 -7.22
CA LEU A 64 -1.37 1.64 -7.55
C LEU A 64 -2.37 1.25 -6.47
N HIS A 65 -3.03 2.24 -5.88
CA HIS A 65 -4.00 2.05 -4.82
C HIS A 65 -5.33 2.70 -5.14
N GLY A 66 -5.90 2.25 -6.25
CA GLY A 66 -7.21 2.68 -6.70
C GLY A 66 -7.19 3.70 -7.82
N TYR A 67 -8.36 4.22 -8.18
CA TYR A 67 -8.52 5.27 -9.18
C TYR A 67 -9.32 6.47 -8.65
N ASP A 68 -10.50 6.23 -8.06
CA ASP A 68 -11.42 7.29 -7.64
C ASP A 68 -12.24 6.88 -6.40
N GLU A 69 -11.68 7.13 -5.21
CA GLU A 69 -12.40 6.93 -3.95
C GLU A 69 -13.62 7.87 -3.80
N ALA A 70 -13.63 9.03 -4.47
CA ALA A 70 -14.71 10.02 -4.39
C ALA A 70 -15.98 9.54 -5.14
N ALA A 71 -15.82 8.74 -6.20
CA ALA A 71 -16.92 8.14 -6.95
C ALA A 71 -17.68 7.05 -6.16
N THR A 72 -17.16 6.61 -5.00
CA THR A 72 -17.79 5.55 -4.21
C THR A 72 -18.58 6.05 -3.00
N LYS A 73 -19.90 6.17 -3.17
CA LYS A 73 -20.89 6.46 -2.12
C LYS A 73 -21.06 5.36 -1.05
N ARG A 74 -20.24 4.29 -1.02
CA ARG A 74 -20.48 3.10 -0.19
C ARG A 74 -19.36 2.84 0.82
N ARG A 75 -19.72 2.33 2.00
CA ARG A 75 -18.85 1.88 3.11
C ARG A 75 -17.81 0.78 2.75
N ARG A 76 -17.71 0.35 1.49
CA ARG A 76 -16.81 -0.71 1.01
C ARG A 76 -15.93 -0.15 -0.11
N GLY A 77 -14.64 -0.51 -0.11
CA GLY A 77 -13.63 0.00 -1.04
C GLY A 77 -14.04 -0.13 -2.51
N GLU A 78 -13.59 0.80 -3.34
CA GLU A 78 -14.14 1.00 -4.68
C GLU A 78 -14.08 -0.23 -5.59
N PHE A 79 -13.08 -1.09 -5.42
CA PHE A 79 -12.87 -2.31 -6.21
C PHE A 79 -13.52 -3.57 -5.60
N ALA A 80 -14.17 -3.47 -4.44
CA ALA A 80 -14.73 -4.64 -3.75
C ALA A 80 -15.95 -5.27 -4.47
N MET A 81 -16.67 -4.50 -5.31
CA MET A 81 -17.92 -4.93 -5.94
C MET A 81 -17.95 -4.74 -7.47
N LEU A 82 -16.88 -4.24 -8.09
CA LEU A 82 -16.89 -3.90 -9.52
C LEU A 82 -16.97 -5.16 -10.39
N ARG A 83 -17.74 -5.07 -11.47
CA ARG A 83 -17.67 -6.05 -12.56
C ARG A 83 -16.37 -5.85 -13.35
N ALA A 84 -15.92 -6.90 -14.04
CA ALA A 84 -14.65 -6.89 -14.76
C ALA A 84 -14.52 -5.73 -15.76
N HIS A 85 -15.59 -5.40 -16.49
CA HIS A 85 -15.58 -4.30 -17.47
C HIS A 85 -15.35 -2.92 -16.81
N GLU A 86 -16.06 -2.64 -15.72
CA GLU A 86 -15.89 -1.36 -15.00
C GLU A 86 -14.53 -1.29 -14.30
N ALA A 87 -14.08 -2.41 -13.73
CA ALA A 87 -12.74 -2.53 -13.17
C ALA A 87 -11.67 -2.21 -14.22
N ASN A 88 -11.84 -2.75 -15.43
CA ASN A 88 -10.92 -2.52 -16.55
C ASN A 88 -10.81 -1.03 -16.89
N LEU A 89 -11.94 -0.35 -17.07
CA LEU A 89 -11.95 1.10 -17.38
C LEU A 89 -11.24 1.93 -16.31
N ARG A 90 -11.47 1.64 -15.02
CA ARG A 90 -10.81 2.37 -13.92
C ARG A 90 -9.32 2.07 -13.84
N LEU A 91 -8.92 0.81 -14.01
CA LEU A 91 -7.51 0.41 -14.02
C LEU A 91 -6.76 1.04 -15.20
N MET A 92 -7.35 1.03 -16.40
CA MET A 92 -6.78 1.70 -17.58
C MET A 92 -6.62 3.20 -17.37
N ALA A 93 -7.63 3.86 -16.79
CA ALA A 93 -7.58 5.30 -16.53
C ALA A 93 -6.50 5.63 -15.49
N ALA A 94 -6.41 4.84 -14.42
CA ALA A 94 -5.39 4.99 -13.39
C ALA A 94 -3.97 4.79 -13.92
N ASP A 95 -3.75 3.71 -14.68
CA ASP A 95 -2.46 3.40 -15.30
C ASP A 95 -2.03 4.52 -16.24
N ARG A 96 -2.94 5.07 -17.06
CA ARG A 96 -2.65 6.21 -17.94
C ARG A 96 -2.23 7.47 -17.19
N VAL A 97 -2.91 7.81 -16.09
CA VAL A 97 -2.54 8.99 -15.29
C VAL A 97 -1.16 8.79 -14.69
N LEU A 98 -0.88 7.64 -14.06
CA LEU A 98 0.45 7.38 -13.50
C LEU A 98 1.54 7.29 -14.57
N GLU A 99 1.22 6.76 -15.76
CA GLU A 99 2.14 6.74 -16.90
C GLU A 99 2.48 8.15 -17.37
N HIS A 100 1.50 9.04 -17.53
CA HIS A 100 1.73 10.43 -17.90
C HIS A 100 2.61 11.17 -16.89
N LEU A 101 2.50 10.83 -15.60
CA LEU A 101 3.32 11.39 -14.53
C LEU A 101 4.68 10.70 -14.34
N GLY A 102 5.02 9.68 -15.15
CA GLY A 102 6.27 8.91 -15.00
C GLY A 102 6.29 7.96 -13.79
N LEU A 103 5.16 7.81 -13.09
CA LEU A 103 4.97 7.01 -11.88
C LEU A 103 4.40 5.60 -12.15
N ARG A 104 4.38 5.17 -13.43
CA ARG A 104 3.81 3.87 -13.83
C ARG A 104 4.33 2.72 -12.97
N THR A 105 3.43 1.83 -12.58
CA THR A 105 3.75 0.64 -11.76
C THR A 105 2.95 -0.57 -12.22
N ARG A 106 3.47 -1.77 -11.97
CA ARG A 106 2.79 -3.05 -12.23
C ARG A 106 2.30 -3.71 -10.94
N LEU A 107 2.33 -2.98 -9.83
CA LEU A 107 1.91 -3.43 -8.52
C LEU A 107 0.57 -2.78 -8.20
N PHE A 108 -0.37 -3.57 -7.68
CA PHE A 108 -1.68 -3.09 -7.26
C PHE A 108 -1.95 -3.46 -5.81
N ALA A 109 -2.38 -2.50 -5.01
CA ALA A 109 -2.91 -2.72 -3.67
C ALA A 109 -4.40 -2.38 -3.67
N ALA A 110 -5.22 -3.28 -3.16
CA ALA A 110 -6.67 -3.12 -3.17
C ALA A 110 -7.11 -1.98 -2.23
N PRO A 111 -7.83 -0.95 -2.70
CA PRO A 111 -8.43 0.05 -1.83
C PRO A 111 -9.38 -0.58 -0.82
N GLY A 112 -9.19 -0.28 0.47
CA GLY A 112 -9.90 -0.96 1.56
C GLY A 112 -9.60 -2.46 1.65
N TRP A 113 -8.49 -2.90 1.05
CA TRP A 113 -7.93 -4.25 1.11
C TRP A 113 -8.78 -5.37 0.49
N LEU A 114 -9.76 -5.01 -0.34
CA LEU A 114 -10.69 -5.96 -0.97
C LEU A 114 -10.80 -5.72 -2.47
N VAL A 115 -10.76 -6.80 -3.24
CA VAL A 115 -11.04 -6.81 -4.68
C VAL A 115 -12.14 -7.82 -5.00
N SER A 116 -12.98 -7.50 -5.98
CA SER A 116 -13.91 -8.47 -6.55
C SER A 116 -13.17 -9.50 -7.43
N PRO A 117 -13.78 -10.66 -7.74
CA PRO A 117 -13.26 -11.59 -8.74
C PRO A 117 -13.05 -10.95 -10.12
N GLY A 118 -13.92 -10.00 -10.49
CA GLY A 118 -13.80 -9.26 -11.76
C GLY A 118 -12.56 -8.38 -11.81
N VAL A 119 -12.20 -7.74 -10.69
CA VAL A 119 -10.97 -6.94 -10.58
C VAL A 119 -9.74 -7.83 -10.64
N ARG A 120 -9.75 -8.96 -9.90
CA ARG A 120 -8.65 -9.94 -9.95
C ARG A 120 -8.38 -10.43 -11.38
N THR A 121 -9.43 -10.62 -12.17
CA THR A 121 -9.35 -11.01 -13.58
C THR A 121 -8.87 -9.87 -14.49
N ALA A 122 -9.28 -8.63 -14.21
CA ALA A 122 -8.92 -7.46 -15.01
C ALA A 122 -7.46 -7.00 -14.81
N LEU A 123 -6.87 -7.26 -13.65
CA LEU A 123 -5.51 -6.81 -13.31
C LEU A 123 -4.43 -7.31 -14.30
N PRO A 124 -4.30 -8.62 -14.61
CA PRO A 124 -3.31 -9.10 -15.60
C PRO A 124 -3.50 -8.48 -16.99
N ALA A 125 -4.75 -8.35 -17.43
CA ALA A 125 -5.10 -7.76 -18.73
C ALA A 125 -4.70 -6.28 -18.84
N ASN A 126 -4.58 -5.59 -17.70
CA ASN A 126 -4.07 -4.23 -17.59
C ASN A 126 -2.56 -4.15 -17.31
N GLY A 127 -1.85 -5.27 -17.40
CA GLY A 127 -0.40 -5.32 -17.22
C GLY A 127 0.05 -5.41 -15.76
N PHE A 128 -0.83 -5.45 -14.77
CA PHE A 128 -0.43 -5.69 -13.38
C PHE A 128 0.12 -7.10 -13.20
N ARG A 129 1.05 -7.24 -12.27
CA ARG A 129 1.81 -8.47 -12.02
C ARG A 129 1.72 -8.92 -10.56
N LEU A 130 1.38 -8.01 -9.66
CA LEU A 130 1.25 -8.30 -8.24
C LEU A 130 0.01 -7.63 -7.67
N LEU A 131 -0.75 -8.38 -6.88
CA LEU A 131 -1.90 -7.91 -6.11
C LEU A 131 -1.60 -8.06 -4.61
N ALA A 132 -1.65 -6.95 -3.88
CA ALA A 132 -1.65 -6.93 -2.42
C ALA A 132 -3.08 -6.66 -1.91
N ASP A 133 -3.66 -7.64 -1.21
CA ASP A 133 -4.98 -7.51 -0.58
C ASP A 133 -4.91 -7.76 0.93
N LEU A 134 -6.06 -7.84 1.61
CA LEU A 134 -6.14 -8.05 3.05
C LEU A 134 -5.44 -9.32 3.52
N HIS A 135 -5.44 -10.37 2.71
CA HIS A 135 -5.08 -11.73 3.12
C HIS A 135 -3.72 -12.17 2.59
N GLY A 136 -3.22 -11.54 1.51
CA GLY A 136 -1.91 -11.91 0.99
C GLY A 136 -1.39 -11.04 -0.14
N ILE A 137 -0.28 -11.53 -0.69
CA ILE A 137 0.43 -10.98 -1.83
C ILE A 137 0.36 -12.04 -2.93
N THR A 138 -0.40 -11.76 -3.98
CA THR A 138 -0.60 -12.67 -5.12
C THR A 138 0.28 -12.25 -6.28
N ASP A 139 1.14 -13.15 -6.76
CA ASP A 139 1.76 -13.05 -8.08
C ASP A 139 0.70 -13.41 -9.12
N LEU A 140 0.32 -12.44 -9.95
CA LEU A 140 -0.76 -12.56 -10.92
C LEU A 140 -0.33 -13.33 -12.18
N VAL A 141 0.98 -13.51 -12.39
CA VAL A 141 1.53 -14.28 -13.51
C VAL A 141 1.68 -15.74 -13.11
N ARG A 142 2.25 -15.98 -11.92
CA ARG A 142 2.54 -17.33 -11.42
C ARG A 142 1.37 -17.95 -10.66
N LEU A 143 0.34 -17.16 -10.36
CA LEU A 143 -0.84 -17.56 -9.57
C LEU A 143 -0.50 -18.08 -8.17
N THR A 144 0.64 -17.67 -7.62
CA THR A 144 1.09 -18.02 -6.27
C THR A 144 0.71 -16.92 -5.28
N THR A 145 0.34 -17.29 -4.06
CA THR A 145 0.01 -16.32 -3.00
C THR A 145 0.82 -16.57 -1.75
N VAL A 146 1.53 -15.54 -1.31
CA VAL A 146 2.09 -15.50 0.05
C VAL A 146 0.98 -15.03 0.99
N ARG A 147 0.54 -15.93 1.88
CA ARG A 147 -0.49 -15.64 2.87
C ARG A 147 0.12 -14.80 3.99
N ALA A 148 -0.30 -13.55 4.07
CA ALA A 148 0.19 -12.60 5.05
C ALA A 148 -0.89 -11.54 5.23
N ARG A 149 -1.57 -11.53 6.38
CA ARG A 149 -2.62 -10.53 6.62
C ARG A 149 -1.97 -9.17 6.86
N VAL A 150 -2.52 -8.12 6.25
CA VAL A 150 -2.10 -6.74 6.57
C VAL A 150 -2.71 -6.28 7.90
N LEU A 151 -1.85 -5.72 8.75
CA LEU A 151 -2.19 -5.00 9.97
C LEU A 151 -2.20 -3.52 9.61
N GLY A 152 -3.26 -2.78 9.92
CA GLY A 152 -3.25 -1.38 9.54
C GLY A 152 -4.04 -0.45 10.42
N ILE A 153 -3.81 0.85 10.20
CA ILE A 153 -4.50 1.96 10.85
C ILE A 153 -5.08 2.90 9.79
N GLY A 154 -6.40 3.12 9.84
CA GLY A 154 -7.12 3.80 8.76
C GLY A 154 -7.40 2.91 7.55
N GLU A 155 -7.94 3.49 6.47
CA GLU A 155 -8.23 2.77 5.21
C GLU A 155 -9.02 1.45 5.37
N GLY A 156 -10.10 1.51 6.17
CA GLY A 156 -10.91 0.34 6.52
C GLY A 156 -10.55 -0.27 7.87
N PHE A 157 -9.44 0.16 8.49
CA PHE A 157 -9.08 -0.16 9.88
C PHE A 157 -9.43 0.96 10.86
N LEU A 158 -9.54 0.56 12.12
CA LEU A 158 -9.68 1.43 13.29
C LEU A 158 -8.39 2.22 13.57
N ALA A 159 -8.47 3.25 14.42
CA ALA A 159 -7.34 4.11 14.77
C ALA A 159 -7.30 4.50 16.27
N GLU A 160 -8.12 3.84 17.08
CA GLU A 160 -8.23 4.03 18.52
C GLU A 160 -7.02 3.43 19.25
N PRO A 161 -6.69 3.91 20.46
CA PRO A 161 -5.49 3.46 21.19
C PRO A 161 -5.41 1.95 21.40
N TRP A 162 -6.53 1.29 21.73
CA TRP A 162 -6.56 -0.16 21.92
C TRP A 162 -6.26 -0.91 20.62
N TRP A 163 -6.69 -0.37 19.46
CA TRP A 163 -6.42 -0.95 18.14
C TRP A 163 -4.95 -0.78 17.77
N CYS A 164 -4.38 0.40 18.03
CA CYS A 164 -2.96 0.67 17.86
C CYS A 164 -2.11 -0.37 18.63
N ARG A 165 -2.47 -0.64 19.90
CA ARG A 165 -1.83 -1.68 20.71
C ARG A 165 -1.98 -3.08 20.10
N MET A 166 -3.16 -3.40 19.56
CA MET A 166 -3.41 -4.68 18.89
C MET A 166 -2.56 -4.86 17.63
N VAL A 167 -2.33 -3.80 16.85
CA VAL A 167 -1.43 -3.83 15.68
C VAL A 167 -0.01 -4.15 16.12
N VAL A 168 0.53 -3.44 17.12
CA VAL A 168 1.88 -3.67 17.67
C VAL A 168 2.05 -5.11 18.15
N MET A 169 1.17 -5.58 19.04
CA MET A 169 1.22 -6.96 19.56
C MET A 169 1.07 -8.03 18.46
N SER A 170 0.36 -7.71 17.38
CA SER A 170 0.18 -8.65 16.26
C SER A 170 1.40 -8.69 15.35
N ALA A 171 2.04 -7.55 15.10
CA ALA A 171 3.30 -7.47 14.36
C ALA A 171 4.38 -8.30 15.06
N GLU A 172 4.58 -8.07 16.36
CA GLU A 172 5.54 -8.82 17.17
C GLU A 172 5.25 -10.34 17.15
N ARG A 173 3.99 -10.73 17.34
CA ARG A 173 3.61 -12.15 17.35
C ARG A 173 3.87 -12.83 16.01
N ILE A 174 3.61 -12.14 14.90
CA ILE A 174 3.88 -12.67 13.56
C ILE A 174 5.39 -12.77 13.33
N ALA A 175 6.14 -11.72 13.68
CA ALA A 175 7.59 -11.68 13.52
C ALA A 175 8.29 -12.81 14.30
N ARG A 176 7.94 -12.97 15.59
CA ARG A 176 8.47 -14.04 16.46
C ARG A 176 8.19 -15.45 15.93
N ARG A 177 7.16 -15.63 15.10
CA ARG A 177 6.81 -16.91 14.47
C ARG A 177 7.44 -17.10 13.08
N GLY A 178 8.35 -16.21 12.68
CA GLY A 178 8.97 -16.22 11.34
C GLY A 178 8.01 -15.86 10.21
N GLY A 179 6.87 -15.21 10.53
CA GLY A 179 5.86 -14.86 9.53
C GLY A 179 6.14 -13.52 8.84
N VAL A 180 5.48 -13.29 7.70
CA VAL A 180 5.56 -12.02 6.97
C VAL A 180 4.70 -10.95 7.65
N VAL A 181 5.34 -9.92 8.19
CA VAL A 181 4.69 -8.77 8.82
C VAL A 181 4.36 -7.72 7.75
N ARG A 182 3.06 -7.52 7.50
CA ARG A 182 2.56 -6.46 6.61
C ARG A 182 1.88 -5.40 7.45
N ILE A 183 2.44 -4.19 7.49
CA ILE A 183 1.86 -3.06 8.20
C ILE A 183 1.49 -1.95 7.20
N ALA A 184 0.35 -1.28 7.40
CA ALA A 184 -0.12 -0.19 6.56
C ALA A 184 -0.78 0.94 7.38
N VAL A 185 -0.60 2.20 6.95
CA VAL A 185 -1.23 3.37 7.58
C VAL A 185 -1.75 4.34 6.53
N ALA A 186 -2.95 4.88 6.75
CA ALA A 186 -3.43 6.02 5.97
C ALA A 186 -2.81 7.32 6.50
N ALA A 187 -2.19 8.11 5.62
CA ALA A 187 -1.33 9.24 5.94
C ALA A 187 -1.94 10.24 6.94
N ARG A 188 -3.24 10.54 6.83
CA ARG A 188 -3.95 11.44 7.77
C ARG A 188 -3.86 11.03 9.24
N HIS A 189 -3.52 9.78 9.54
CA HIS A 189 -3.38 9.29 10.91
C HIS A 189 -1.96 9.52 11.46
N LEU A 190 -0.95 9.78 10.62
CA LEU A 190 0.44 10.00 11.03
C LEU A 190 0.62 11.27 11.86
N ARG A 191 -0.21 12.30 11.68
CA ARG A 191 -0.22 13.49 12.56
C ARG A 191 -0.64 13.22 14.00
N LYS A 192 -1.18 12.03 14.28
CA LYS A 192 -1.62 11.66 15.63
C LYS A 192 -0.53 10.82 16.27
N SER A 193 -0.07 11.23 17.45
CA SER A 193 1.00 10.56 18.20
C SER A 193 0.75 9.07 18.43
N GLY A 194 -0.50 8.68 18.76
CA GLY A 194 -0.85 7.27 19.00
C GLY A 194 -0.63 6.36 17.79
N PRO A 195 -1.33 6.58 16.66
CA PRO A 195 -1.07 5.85 15.40
C PRO A 195 0.38 5.90 14.93
N LEU A 196 1.03 7.07 14.99
CA LEU A 196 2.43 7.21 14.59
C LEU A 196 3.33 6.29 15.43
N GLN A 197 3.27 6.42 16.75
CA GLN A 197 4.09 5.61 17.66
C GLN A 197 3.83 4.12 17.46
N ALA A 198 2.56 3.73 17.26
CA ALA A 198 2.23 2.33 17.03
C ALA A 198 2.81 1.77 15.72
N MET A 199 2.98 2.60 14.68
CA MET A 199 3.67 2.15 13.46
C MET A 199 5.17 2.01 13.70
N LEU A 200 5.78 2.95 14.42
CA LEU A 200 7.21 2.88 14.79
C LEU A 200 7.48 1.65 15.66
N ASP A 201 6.72 1.45 16.73
CA ASP A 201 6.84 0.31 17.63
C ASP A 201 6.66 -1.03 16.90
N ALA A 202 5.68 -1.12 15.99
CA ALA A 202 5.43 -2.34 15.23
C ALA A 202 6.59 -2.67 14.27
N VAL A 203 7.22 -1.65 13.68
CA VAL A 203 8.44 -1.81 12.86
C VAL A 203 9.62 -2.21 13.72
N ASP A 204 9.87 -1.50 14.81
CA ASP A 204 11.00 -1.75 15.71
C ASP A 204 10.94 -3.15 16.32
N LEU A 205 9.76 -3.61 16.75
CA LEU A 205 9.57 -4.97 17.24
C LEU A 205 9.76 -6.02 16.13
N ALA A 206 9.31 -5.77 14.90
CA ALA A 206 9.56 -6.70 13.80
C ALA A 206 11.06 -6.82 13.49
N MET A 207 11.78 -5.69 13.50
CA MET A 207 13.23 -5.64 13.31
C MET A 207 13.99 -6.36 14.43
N LEU A 208 13.59 -6.16 15.69
CA LEU A 208 14.16 -6.86 16.84
C LEU A 208 13.99 -8.38 16.77
N GLN A 209 12.94 -8.87 16.10
CA GLN A 209 12.72 -10.30 15.85
C GLN A 209 13.42 -10.81 14.58
N GLY A 210 14.29 -10.01 13.94
CA GLY A 210 15.08 -10.40 12.79
C GLY A 210 14.34 -10.36 11.44
N CYS A 211 13.20 -9.68 11.34
CA CYS A 211 12.55 -9.48 10.05
C CYS A 211 13.47 -8.70 9.08
N THR A 212 13.50 -9.13 7.82
CA THR A 212 14.16 -8.37 6.75
C THR A 212 13.16 -7.38 6.13
N PRO A 213 13.44 -6.06 6.14
CA PRO A 213 12.58 -5.08 5.50
C PRO A 213 12.47 -5.28 4.00
N MET A 214 11.24 -5.22 3.48
CA MET A 214 10.97 -5.34 2.06
C MET A 214 9.85 -4.39 1.63
N VAL A 215 9.88 -4.03 0.35
CA VAL A 215 8.77 -3.39 -0.36
C VAL A 215 8.02 -4.40 -1.22
N TYR A 216 6.78 -4.10 -1.59
CA TYR A 216 6.14 -4.85 -2.67
C TYR A 216 6.98 -4.71 -3.94
N ARG A 217 7.37 -5.85 -4.51
CA ARG A 217 8.18 -5.92 -5.72
C ARG A 217 7.81 -7.17 -6.49
N TRP A 218 7.79 -7.07 -7.80
CA TRP A 218 7.67 -8.20 -8.70
C TRP A 218 8.92 -8.26 -9.58
N ARG A 219 9.54 -9.44 -9.69
CA ARG A 219 10.73 -9.69 -10.51
C ARG A 219 10.43 -10.87 -11.43
N ALA A 220 10.71 -10.71 -12.72
CA ALA A 220 10.47 -11.74 -13.74
C ALA A 220 11.25 -13.03 -13.44
N ASP A 221 12.49 -12.92 -12.94
CA ASP A 221 13.41 -14.04 -12.76
C ASP A 221 13.42 -14.62 -11.34
N ALA A 222 12.71 -14.01 -10.38
CA ALA A 222 12.66 -14.51 -9.03
C ALA A 222 11.66 -15.67 -8.94
N ALA A 223 12.11 -16.92 -8.99
CA ALA A 223 11.36 -18.01 -8.37
C ALA A 223 10.94 -17.58 -6.96
N VAL A 224 9.73 -17.95 -6.56
CA VAL A 224 9.04 -17.45 -5.36
C VAL A 224 9.87 -17.79 -4.12
N LEU A 225 10.76 -16.88 -3.72
CA LEU A 225 11.63 -16.96 -2.54
C LEU A 225 12.52 -18.22 -2.48
N ASP A 226 13.82 -18.05 -2.75
CA ASP A 226 14.80 -18.65 -1.85
C ASP A 226 14.53 -18.13 -0.43
N ALA A 227 14.37 -19.06 0.53
CA ALA A 227 14.17 -18.95 2.00
C ALA A 227 12.86 -19.65 2.42
N ALA A 228 12.81 -20.86 3.03
CA ALA A 228 13.68 -21.46 4.05
C ALA A 228 14.00 -20.51 5.21
#